data_AF-A0A392RNW2-F1
#
_entry.id   AF-A0A392RNW2-F1
#
_cell.length_a   1.000
_cell.length_b   1.000
_cell.length_c   1.000
_cell.angle_alpha   90.00
_cell.angle_beta   90.00
_cell.angle_gamma   90.00
#
_symmetry.space_group_name_H-M   'P 1'
#
loop_
_entity.id
_entity.type
_entity.pdbx_description
1 polymer ?
#
loop_
_entity_poly.entity_id
_entity_poly.type
_entity_poly.pdbx_seq_one_letter_code
_entity_poly.pdbx_strand_id
1 'polypeptide(L)' 'MMQEKMKASQSRHKSYHDNKWKDVEFKEGGHIFLRVSPTTGIDRALRSRKLTPRFIGPYHILGRV' A
#
# COMPACT_ATOMS: atom_id res chain seq x y z
N MET A 1 -20.04 -23.98 20.15
CA MET A 1 -20.69 -23.31 18.99
C MET A 1 -20.56 -21.78 18.96
N MET A 2 -21.11 -20.98 19.91
CA MET A 2 -21.03 -19.51 19.80
C MET A 2 -19.62 -18.94 20.00
N GLN A 3 -18.90 -19.41 21.02
CA GLN A 3 -17.52 -18.95 21.31
C GLN A 3 -16.52 -19.29 20.20
N GLU A 4 -16.70 -20.42 19.51
CA GLU A 4 -15.85 -20.84 18.38
C GLU A 4 -16.04 -19.92 17.17
N LYS A 5 -17.29 -19.57 16.84
CA LYS A 5 -17.60 -18.61 15.78
C LYS A 5 -17.03 -17.22 16.07
N MET A 6 -17.09 -16.79 17.34
CA MET A 6 -16.51 -15.52 17.77
C MET A 6 -14.98 -15.52 17.66
N LYS A 7 -14.30 -16.59 18.10
CA LYS A 7 -12.84 -16.74 17.94
C LYS A 7 -12.42 -16.77 16.47
N ALA A 8 -13.16 -17.47 15.61
CA ALA A 8 -12.87 -17.53 14.17
C ALA A 8 -13.03 -16.16 13.48
N SER A 9 -13.98 -15.34 13.93
CA SER A 9 -14.14 -13.96 13.45
C SER A 9 -12.98 -13.06 13.89
N GLN A 10 -12.57 -13.15 15.15
CA GLN A 10 -11.44 -12.39 15.69
C GLN A 10 -10.11 -12.77 15.03
N SER A 11 -9.86 -14.07 14.81
CA SER A 11 -8.64 -14.53 14.14
C SER A 11 -8.59 -14.07 12.68
N ARG A 12 -9.72 -14.06 11.96
CA ARG A 12 -9.84 -13.47 10.61
C ARG A 12 -9.53 -11.98 10.60
N HIS A 13 -10.10 -11.23 11.54
CA HIS A 13 -9.83 -9.79 11.64
C HIS A 13 -8.35 -9.51 11.88
N LYS A 14 -7.74 -10.30 12.78
CA LYS A 14 -6.32 -10.21 13.11
C LYS A 14 -5.43 -10.56 11.92
N SER A 15 -5.72 -11.62 11.17
CA SER A 15 -4.92 -11.97 10.00
C SER A 15 -4.99 -10.91 8.89
N TYR A 16 -6.16 -10.29 8.68
CA TYR A 16 -6.29 -9.17 7.73
C TYR A 16 -5.53 -7.94 8.18
N HIS A 17 -5.52 -7.65 9.49
CA HIS A 17 -4.77 -6.54 10.04
C HIS A 17 -3.26 -6.79 9.95
N ASP A 18 -2.81 -7.96 10.40
CA ASP A 18 -1.40 -8.36 10.41
C ASP A 18 -0.81 -8.44 8.99
N ASN A 19 -1.57 -8.96 8.01
CA ASN A 19 -1.13 -9.00 6.61
C ASN A 19 -0.98 -7.62 5.99
N LYS A 20 -1.76 -6.62 6.45
CA LYS A 20 -1.68 -5.24 5.97
C LYS A 20 -0.59 -4.43 6.68
N TRP A 21 -0.19 -4.86 7.87
CA TRP A 21 0.84 -4.24 8.71
C TRP A 21 2.21 -4.90 8.59
N LYS A 22 2.31 -6.04 7.91
CA LYS A 22 3.60 -6.52 7.44
C LYS A 22 4.18 -5.45 6.53
N ASP A 23 5.38 -4.98 6.87
CA ASP A 23 6.19 -4.20 5.96
C ASP A 23 6.21 -4.96 4.63
N VAL A 24 5.70 -4.32 3.59
CA VAL A 24 5.77 -4.90 2.25
C VAL A 24 7.25 -4.93 1.91
N GLU A 25 7.86 -6.10 2.11
CA GLU A 25 9.26 -6.33 1.78
C GLU A 25 9.38 -6.37 0.26
N PHE A 26 9.59 -5.18 -0.28
CA PHE A 26 9.88 -4.93 -1.66
C PHE A 26 11.23 -5.57 -2.01
N LYS A 27 11.20 -6.62 -2.83
CA LYS A 27 12.43 -7.25 -3.34
C LYS A 27 13.13 -6.31 -4.30
N GLU A 28 14.46 -6.19 -4.19
CA GLU A 28 15.30 -5.60 -5.24
C GLU A 28 14.97 -6.28 -6.57
N GLY A 29 14.83 -5.50 -7.63
CA GLY A 29 14.32 -6.02 -8.91
C GLY A 29 12.83 -5.79 -9.16
N GLY A 30 12.04 -5.52 -8.12
CA GLY A 30 10.60 -5.32 -8.22
C GLY A 30 10.20 -3.95 -8.78
N HIS A 31 8.95 -3.85 -9.24
CA HIS A 31 8.35 -2.58 -9.65
C HIS A 31 7.26 -2.16 -8.67
N ILE A 32 7.30 -0.90 -8.23
CA ILE A 32 6.31 -0.32 -7.32
C ILE A 32 5.65 0.90 -7.93
N PHE A 33 4.41 1.14 -7.50
CA PHE A 33 3.70 2.37 -7.82
C PHE A 33 3.76 3.31 -6.63
N LEU A 34 4.24 4.53 -6.84
CA LEU A 34 4.33 5.52 -5.77
C LEU A 34 2.98 6.22 -5.59
N ARG A 35 2.43 6.20 -4.36
CA ARG A 35 1.19 6.94 -4.07
C ARG A 35 1.45 8.44 -4.05
N VAL A 36 0.65 9.19 -4.80
CA VAL A 36 0.68 10.65 -4.83
C VAL A 36 -0.10 11.19 -3.63
N SER A 37 0.56 11.91 -2.72
CA SER A 37 -0.15 12.77 -1.76
C SER A 37 -0.19 14.22 -2.26
N PRO A 38 -1.18 15.02 -1.85
CA PRO A 38 -1.21 16.45 -2.17
C PRO A 38 0.03 17.22 -1.70
N THR A 39 0.72 16.70 -0.68
CA THR A 39 1.94 17.27 -0.09
C THR A 39 3.22 16.78 -0.76
N THR A 40 3.19 15.66 -1.48
CA THR A 40 4.36 15.19 -2.22
C THR A 40 4.62 16.23 -3.32
N GLY A 41 5.83 16.79 -3.38
CA GLY A 41 6.24 17.86 -4.30
C GLY A 41 6.29 17.44 -5.78
N ILE A 42 5.37 16.57 -6.19
CA ILE A 42 5.19 16.10 -7.56
C ILE A 42 4.70 17.29 -8.39
N ASP A 43 5.29 17.43 -9.57
CA ASP A 43 5.14 18.58 -10.45
C ASP A 43 3.69 19.09 -10.59
N ARG A 44 3.52 20.41 -10.72
CA ARG A 44 2.20 21.05 -10.87
C ARG A 44 1.40 20.47 -12.05
N ALA A 45 2.07 19.92 -13.08
CA ALA A 45 1.41 19.26 -14.22
C ALA A 45 0.56 18.05 -13.82
N LEU A 46 0.98 17.29 -12.80
CA LEU A 46 0.22 16.13 -12.31
C LEU A 46 -0.98 16.54 -11.45
N ARG A 47 -0.95 17.74 -10.82
CA ARG A 47 -2.05 18.30 -10.02
C ARG A 47 -3.10 19.07 -10.85
N SER A 48 -2.72 19.57 -12.03
CA SER A 48 -3.58 20.43 -12.86
C SER A 48 -4.72 19.69 -13.57
N ARG A 49 -4.72 18.35 -13.58
CA ARG A 49 -5.79 17.56 -14.21
C ARG A 49 -6.88 17.22 -13.18
N LYS A 50 -8.15 17.46 -13.52
CA LYS A 50 -9.33 17.06 -12.69
C LYS A 50 -9.31 15.58 -12.27
N LEU A 51 -8.58 14.74 -13.01
CA LEU A 51 -8.37 13.31 -12.76
C LEU A 51 -6.87 13.02 -12.56
N THR A 52 -6.27 13.55 -11.50
CA THR A 52 -4.88 13.25 -11.14
C THR A 52 -4.74 11.76 -10.82
N PRO A 53 -3.80 11.01 -11.42
CA PRO A 53 -3.59 9.62 -11.05
C PRO A 53 -3.14 9.53 -9.58
N ARG A 54 -3.77 8.64 -8.80
CA ARG A 54 -3.42 8.41 -7.38
C ARG A 54 -2.06 7.75 -7.21
N PHE A 55 -1.51 7.18 -8.28
CA PHE A 55 -0.27 6.43 -8.30
C PHE A 55 0.57 6.84 -9.51
N ILE A 56 1.87 7.05 -9.31
CA ILE A 56 2.86 7.25 -10.39
C ILE A 56 3.49 5.91 -10.72
N GLY A 57 3.87 5.76 -12.00
CA GLY A 57 4.24 4.54 -12.71
C GLY A 57 5.23 3.58 -12.03
N PRO A 58 5.61 2.51 -12.73
CA PRO A 58 6.42 1.45 -12.14
C PRO A 58 7.85 1.93 -11.92
N TYR A 59 8.22 2.13 -10.65
CA TYR A 59 9.59 2.42 -10.23
C TYR A 59 10.30 1.14 -9.83
N HIS A 60 11.55 1.01 -10.29
CA HIS A 60 12.40 -0.09 -9.89
C HIS A 60 12.95 0.16 -8.48
N ILE A 61 12.88 -0.85 -7.61
CA ILE A 61 13.50 -0.79 -6.28
C ILE A 61 15.00 -1.06 -6.46
N LEU A 62 15.82 -0.01 -6.29
CA LEU A 62 17.28 -0.09 -6.43
C LEU A 62 17.99 -0.68 -5.19
N GLY A 63 17.36 -0.63 -4.03
CA GLY A 63 17.93 -1.12 -2.78
C GLY A 63 17.03 -0.80 -1.57
N ARG A 64 17.17 -1.59 -0.50
CA ARG A 64 16.54 -1.34 0.81
C ARG A 64 17.52 -0.58 1.70
N VAL A 65 17.01 0.39 2.47
CA VAL A 65 17.74 1.11 3.53
C VAL A 65 17.29 0.60 4.90
#